data_AF-A0A5C6EZ79-F1
#
_entry.id   AF-A0A5C6EZ79-F1
#
_cell.length_a   1.000
_cell.length_b   1.000
_cell.length_c   1.000
_cell.angle_alpha   90.00
_cell.angle_beta   90.00
_cell.angle_gamma   90.00
#
_symmetry.space_group_name_H-M   'P 1'
#
loop_
_entity.id
_entity.type
_entity.pdbx_description
1 polymer ?
#
loop_
_entity_poly.entity_id
_entity_poly.type
_entity_poly.pdbx_seq_one_letter_code
_entity_poly.pdbx_strand_id
1 'polypeptide(L)'
;MPLHHCLQVATVLLVTTQLAGCVGTAKRATWRHEDPTAMETSVASLVPAGISIDDAIARMEDEGFDCTLTRNGTFREMRHWSDDGPDHDNMDFIRCRRTNSNAGFLMSRIWNVAILLDGHVTEGSVLVSHFVDGP
;
A
#
# COMPACT_ATOMS: atom_id res chain seq x y z
N MET A 1 8.45 74.30 1.44
CA MET A 1 9.93 74.25 1.64
C MET A 1 10.18 74.57 3.10
N PRO A 2 10.96 73.77 3.87
CA PRO A 2 12.09 72.93 3.45
C PRO A 2 11.87 71.40 3.58
N LEU A 3 12.64 70.67 2.78
CA LEU A 3 12.96 69.24 2.86
C LEU A 3 14.03 68.99 3.95
N HIS A 4 14.14 67.75 4.47
CA HIS A 4 15.35 66.98 4.90
C HIS A 4 14.86 65.79 5.75
N HIS A 5 14.60 64.60 5.17
CA HIS A 5 15.49 63.45 4.91
C HIS A 5 15.79 62.52 6.11
N CYS A 6 15.70 61.20 5.82
CA CYS A 6 16.22 60.03 6.54
C CYS A 6 15.47 59.59 7.81
N LEU A 7 15.10 58.33 8.01
CA LEU A 7 15.29 57.08 7.26
C LEU A 7 14.21 56.11 7.78
N GLN A 8 13.53 55.42 6.86
CA GLN A 8 12.51 54.41 7.16
C GLN A 8 13.16 53.16 7.79
N VAL A 9 12.74 52.79 9.00
CA VAL A 9 12.91 51.41 9.50
C VAL A 9 11.59 50.70 9.21
N ALA A 10 11.50 50.10 8.03
CA ALA A 10 10.41 49.21 7.69
C ALA A 10 10.64 47.87 8.41
N THR A 11 9.99 47.70 9.56
CA THR A 11 9.97 46.45 10.31
C THR A 11 9.15 45.43 9.52
N VAL A 12 9.82 44.61 8.72
CA VAL A 12 9.21 43.48 7.99
C VAL A 12 8.78 42.44 9.03
N LEU A 13 7.50 42.46 9.39
CA LEU A 13 6.89 41.43 10.23
C LEU A 13 6.66 40.18 9.37
N LEU A 14 7.65 39.28 9.37
CA LEU A 14 7.55 37.96 8.75
C LEU A 14 6.58 37.11 9.58
N VAL A 15 5.30 37.13 9.24
CA VAL A 15 4.32 36.19 9.78
C VAL A 15 4.54 34.85 9.09
N THR A 16 5.46 34.05 9.63
CA THR A 16 5.62 32.65 9.28
C THR A 16 4.45 31.87 9.88
N THR A 17 3.34 31.82 9.15
CA THR A 17 2.28 30.84 9.41
C THR A 17 2.88 29.45 9.23
N GLN A 18 3.34 28.86 10.32
CA GLN A 18 3.61 27.44 10.43
C GLN A 18 2.26 26.74 10.28
N LEU A 19 1.91 26.39 9.04
CA LEU A 19 0.97 25.31 8.79
C LEU A 19 1.65 24.05 9.32
N ALA A 20 1.48 23.80 10.61
CA ALA A 20 1.70 22.49 11.21
C ALA A 20 0.69 21.55 10.56
N GLY A 21 1.02 21.06 9.36
CA GLY A 21 0.36 19.92 8.77
C GLY A 21 0.63 18.76 9.70
N CYS A 22 -0.35 18.41 10.51
CA CYS A 22 -0.40 17.12 11.19
C CYS A 22 -0.45 16.06 10.10
N VAL A 23 0.71 15.62 9.61
CA VAL A 23 0.84 14.35 8.92
C VAL A 23 0.63 13.31 10.01
N GLY A 24 -0.63 13.02 10.31
CA GLY A 24 -0.97 11.87 11.11
C GLY A 24 -0.41 10.68 10.35
N THR A 25 0.62 10.04 10.89
CA THR A 25 1.02 8.69 10.48
C THR A 25 -0.15 7.79 10.82
N ALA A 26 -1.18 7.77 9.96
CA ALA A 26 -2.23 6.79 10.02
C ALA A 26 -1.54 5.44 9.94
N LYS A 27 -1.72 4.63 10.99
CA LYS A 27 -1.18 3.30 11.02
C LYS A 27 -1.88 2.52 9.91
N ARG A 28 -1.14 2.24 8.85
CA ARG A 28 -1.55 1.39 7.72
C ARG A 28 -2.32 0.16 8.19
N ALA A 29 -3.47 -0.11 7.59
CA ALA A 29 -4.39 -1.19 7.99
C ALA A 29 -3.74 -2.58 7.91
N THR A 30 -2.81 -2.75 6.97
CA THR A 30 -2.11 -4.01 6.71
C THR A 30 -0.75 -4.10 7.43
N TRP A 31 -0.41 -3.13 8.28
CA TRP A 31 0.92 -3.03 8.89
C TRP A 31 1.16 -4.09 9.97
N ARG A 32 2.33 -4.76 9.88
CA ARG A 32 2.80 -5.79 10.84
C ARG A 32 1.90 -7.00 11.00
N HIS A 33 1.10 -7.34 9.99
CA HIS A 33 0.51 -8.68 9.94
C HIS A 33 1.62 -9.72 9.85
N GLU A 34 1.46 -10.80 10.61
CA GLU A 34 2.28 -12.01 10.56
C GLU A 34 1.46 -13.20 10.03
N ASP A 35 0.13 -13.11 10.16
CA ASP A 35 -0.84 -14.13 9.77
C ASP A 35 -1.49 -13.78 8.41
N PRO A 36 -1.53 -14.71 7.45
CA PRO A 36 -2.15 -14.47 6.14
C PRO A 36 -3.65 -14.24 6.20
N THR A 37 -4.38 -14.88 7.12
CA THR A 37 -5.83 -14.67 7.24
C THR A 37 -6.18 -13.27 7.74
N ALA A 38 -5.38 -12.73 8.67
CA ALA A 38 -5.48 -11.34 9.09
C ALA A 38 -5.17 -10.35 7.95
N MET A 39 -4.19 -10.68 7.08
CA MET A 39 -3.88 -9.89 5.89
C MET A 39 -5.05 -9.91 4.90
N GLU A 40 -5.58 -11.09 4.59
CA GLU A 40 -6.74 -11.28 3.69
C GLU A 40 -7.93 -10.44 4.16
N THR A 41 -8.30 -10.57 5.44
CA THR A 41 -9.41 -9.82 6.04
C THR A 41 -9.19 -8.30 5.95
N SER A 42 -7.95 -7.84 6.20
CA SER A 42 -7.62 -6.42 6.14
C SER A 42 -7.68 -5.87 4.72
N VAL A 43 -7.19 -6.64 3.74
CA VAL A 43 -7.26 -6.25 2.33
C VAL A 43 -8.70 -6.25 1.84
N ALA A 44 -9.49 -7.28 2.15
CA ALA A 44 -10.90 -7.35 1.77
C ALA A 44 -11.72 -6.18 2.34
N SER A 45 -11.38 -5.72 3.56
CA SER A 45 -11.99 -4.52 4.15
C SER A 45 -11.53 -3.22 3.50
N LEU A 46 -10.28 -3.14 3.05
CA LEU A 46 -9.70 -1.96 2.40
C LEU A 46 -10.20 -1.80 0.96
N VAL A 47 -10.31 -2.92 0.26
CA VAL A 47 -10.70 -3.05 -1.14
C VAL A 47 -11.99 -3.89 -1.21
N PRO A 48 -13.16 -3.29 -0.88
CA PRO A 48 -14.42 -4.00 -0.95
C PRO A 48 -14.80 -4.30 -2.41
N ALA A 49 -15.77 -5.21 -2.61
CA ALA A 49 -16.33 -5.50 -3.92
C ALA A 49 -16.94 -4.25 -4.59
N GLY A 50 -16.86 -4.20 -5.92
CA GLY A 50 -17.49 -3.18 -6.75
C GLY A 50 -16.71 -1.86 -6.88
N ILE A 51 -15.51 -1.75 -6.31
CA ILE A 51 -14.66 -0.57 -6.54
C ILE A 51 -13.89 -0.68 -7.86
N SER A 52 -13.52 0.47 -8.42
CA SER A 52 -12.75 0.50 -9.67
C SER A 52 -11.35 -0.09 -9.47
N ILE A 53 -10.76 -0.60 -10.55
CA ILE A 53 -9.38 -1.12 -10.53
C ILE A 53 -8.40 -0.04 -10.08
N ASP A 54 -8.55 1.19 -10.57
CA ASP A 54 -7.65 2.29 -10.23
C ASP A 54 -7.74 2.66 -8.74
N ASP A 55 -8.96 2.71 -8.18
CA ASP A 55 -9.15 2.96 -6.75
C ASP A 55 -8.58 1.82 -5.88
N ALA A 56 -8.75 0.57 -6.33
CA ALA A 56 -8.20 -0.59 -5.64
C ALA A 56 -6.67 -0.55 -5.60
N ILE A 57 -6.03 -0.23 -6.73
CA ILE A 57 -4.58 -0.07 -6.83
C ILE A 57 -4.11 1.06 -5.91
N ALA A 58 -4.71 2.24 -6.00
CA ALA A 58 -4.32 3.41 -5.20
C ALA A 58 -4.38 3.11 -3.69
N ARG A 59 -5.44 2.46 -3.21
CA ARG A 59 -5.57 2.08 -1.80
C ARG A 59 -4.49 1.09 -1.34
N MET A 60 -4.15 0.13 -2.19
CA MET A 60 -3.10 -0.86 -1.87
C MET A 60 -1.70 -0.22 -1.91
N GLU A 61 -1.47 0.71 -2.84
CA GLU A 61 -0.21 1.47 -2.93
C GLU A 61 -0.02 2.40 -1.71
N ASP A 62 -1.08 3.01 -1.19
CA ASP A 62 -1.05 3.79 0.06
C ASP A 62 -0.61 2.93 1.27
N GLU A 63 -0.96 1.63 1.23
CA GLU A 63 -0.53 0.61 2.19
C GLU A 63 0.91 0.09 1.94
N GLY A 64 1.57 0.59 0.90
CA GLY A 64 2.95 0.28 0.54
C GLY A 64 3.10 -1.02 -0.25
N PHE A 65 2.04 -1.47 -0.92
CA PHE A 65 2.15 -2.54 -1.92
C PHE A 65 2.53 -1.96 -3.29
N ASP A 66 3.23 -2.75 -4.09
CA ASP A 66 3.43 -2.53 -5.51
C ASP A 66 2.43 -3.40 -6.28
N CYS A 67 1.56 -2.79 -7.09
CA CYS A 67 0.41 -3.45 -7.67
C CYS A 67 0.44 -3.45 -9.21
N THR A 68 0.05 -4.57 -9.81
CA THR A 68 0.00 -4.75 -11.26
C THR A 68 -1.28 -5.48 -11.65
N LEU A 69 -1.96 -5.00 -12.69
CA LEU A 69 -3.11 -5.67 -13.26
C LEU A 69 -2.66 -6.89 -14.07
N THR A 70 -3.20 -8.07 -13.74
CA THR A 70 -2.97 -9.31 -14.47
C THR A 70 -4.29 -9.78 -15.07
N ARG A 71 -4.30 -10.10 -16.37
CA ARG A 71 -5.46 -10.64 -17.09
C ARG A 71 -5.17 -12.05 -17.56
N ASN A 72 -6.13 -12.96 -17.40
CA ASN A 72 -6.02 -14.38 -17.74
C ASN A 72 -4.69 -14.99 -17.23
N GLY A 73 -4.33 -14.69 -15.98
CA GLY A 73 -3.08 -15.12 -15.38
C GLY A 73 -3.26 -16.24 -14.36
N THR A 74 -2.13 -16.70 -13.85
CA THR A 74 -2.06 -17.68 -12.77
C THR A 74 -1.57 -17.02 -11.49
N PHE A 75 -2.25 -17.28 -10.38
CA PHE A 75 -1.79 -16.94 -9.05
C PHE A 75 -1.40 -18.20 -8.27
N ARG A 76 -0.17 -18.24 -7.74
CA ARG A 76 0.33 -19.34 -6.92
C ARG A 76 0.39 -18.96 -5.45
N GLU A 77 -0.26 -19.74 -4.61
CA GLU A 77 -0.15 -19.62 -3.14
C GLU A 77 1.14 -20.27 -2.63
N MET A 78 2.23 -19.52 -2.57
CA MET A 78 3.49 -19.99 -1.99
C MET A 78 3.44 -19.82 -0.47
N ARG A 79 3.74 -20.89 0.28
CA ARG A 79 3.94 -20.85 1.74
C ARG A 79 5.42 -20.82 2.13
N HIS A 80 6.30 -21.16 1.19
CA HIS A 80 7.75 -21.13 1.32
C HIS A 80 8.37 -20.81 -0.05
N TRP A 81 9.63 -20.33 -0.08
CA TRP A 81 10.32 -19.99 -1.33
C TRP A 81 10.48 -21.19 -2.29
N SER A 82 10.45 -22.40 -1.75
CA SER A 82 10.62 -23.67 -2.46
C SER A 82 9.33 -24.49 -2.59
N ASP A 83 8.18 -23.92 -2.22
CA ASP A 83 6.90 -24.64 -2.20
C ASP A 83 6.07 -24.35 -3.45
N ASP A 84 5.51 -25.41 -4.03
CA ASP A 84 4.58 -25.38 -5.16
C ASP A 84 3.15 -25.50 -4.62
N GLY A 85 2.74 -24.54 -3.80
CA GLY A 85 1.36 -24.48 -3.32
C GLY A 85 0.34 -24.31 -4.46
N PRO A 86 -0.97 -24.29 -4.16
CA PRO A 86 -2.00 -24.40 -5.18
C PRO A 86 -1.92 -23.24 -6.19
N ASP A 87 -2.11 -23.63 -7.46
CA ASP A 87 -2.25 -22.70 -8.58
C ASP A 87 -3.74 -22.38 -8.81
N HIS A 88 -3.99 -21.10 -9.09
CA HIS A 88 -5.28 -20.58 -9.49
C HIS A 88 -5.14 -19.97 -10.88
N ASP A 89 -5.59 -20.71 -11.90
CA ASP A 89 -5.39 -20.38 -13.31
C ASP A 89 -6.56 -19.60 -13.93
N ASN A 90 -6.28 -18.93 -15.05
CA ASN A 90 -7.25 -18.26 -15.92
C ASN A 90 -8.12 -17.20 -15.19
N MET A 91 -7.49 -16.42 -14.31
CA MET A 91 -8.18 -15.38 -13.55
C MET A 91 -7.70 -13.98 -13.93
N ASP A 92 -8.60 -13.02 -13.75
CA ASP A 92 -8.29 -11.59 -13.78
C ASP A 92 -8.14 -11.08 -12.34
N PHE A 93 -6.99 -10.49 -12.03
CA PHE A 93 -6.70 -10.03 -10.67
C PHE A 93 -5.70 -8.88 -10.66
N ILE A 94 -5.76 -8.08 -9.60
CA ILE A 94 -4.69 -7.14 -9.27
C ILE A 94 -3.70 -7.89 -8.37
N ARG A 95 -2.47 -8.05 -8.85
CA ARG A 95 -1.36 -8.62 -8.09
C ARG A 95 -0.66 -7.51 -7.33
N CYS A 96 -0.74 -7.53 -6.00
CA CYS A 96 -0.08 -6.60 -5.12
C CYS A 96 1.02 -7.30 -4.30
N ARG A 97 2.24 -6.78 -4.31
CA ARG A 97 3.39 -7.34 -3.61
C ARG A 97 3.94 -6.35 -2.58
N ARG A 98 4.31 -6.83 -1.40
CA ARG A 98 5.03 -6.02 -0.41
C ARG A 98 6.07 -6.84 0.33
N THR A 99 7.27 -6.28 0.46
CA THR A 99 8.35 -6.89 1.27
C THR A 99 8.51 -6.12 2.58
N ASN A 100 8.32 -6.80 3.70
CA ASN A 100 8.50 -6.27 5.04
C ASN A 100 9.80 -6.82 5.66
N SER A 101 10.79 -5.97 5.89
CA SER A 101 12.09 -6.35 6.50
C SER A 101 12.04 -6.62 8.01
N ASN A 102 10.84 -6.79 8.59
CA ASN A 102 10.63 -6.91 10.03
C ASN A 102 10.39 -8.36 10.50
N ALA A 103 10.78 -9.37 9.71
CA ALA A 103 10.55 -10.77 10.04
C ALA A 103 11.63 -11.38 10.96
N GLY A 104 12.66 -10.60 11.33
CA GLY A 104 13.81 -11.02 12.14
C GLY A 104 15.09 -10.31 11.69
N PHE A 105 16.19 -10.46 12.43
CA PHE A 105 17.50 -9.96 11.98
C PHE A 105 17.90 -10.76 10.73
N LEU A 106 17.93 -10.10 9.56
CA LEU A 106 18.19 -10.65 8.22
C LEU A 106 17.03 -11.38 7.52
N MET A 107 15.84 -11.44 8.11
CA MET A 107 14.67 -12.05 7.46
C MET A 107 13.71 -10.99 6.89
N SER A 108 13.19 -11.25 5.70
CA SER A 108 12.15 -10.45 5.07
C SER A 108 10.89 -11.27 4.86
N ARG A 109 9.73 -10.74 5.24
CA ARG A 109 8.44 -11.34 4.91
C ARG A 109 7.96 -10.76 3.59
N ILE A 110 7.68 -11.62 2.63
CA ILE A 110 7.14 -11.26 1.34
C ILE A 110 5.64 -11.57 1.34
N TRP A 111 4.85 -10.56 1.05
CA TRP A 111 3.41 -10.65 0.83
C TRP A 111 3.12 -10.57 -0.66
N ASN A 112 2.33 -11.52 -1.16
CA ASN A 112 1.73 -11.49 -2.49
C ASN A 112 0.23 -11.61 -2.32
N VAL A 113 -0.51 -10.65 -2.83
CA VAL A 113 -1.96 -10.57 -2.70
C VAL A 113 -2.55 -10.50 -4.10
N ALA A 114 -3.55 -11.34 -4.37
CA ALA A 114 -4.36 -11.23 -5.57
C ALA A 114 -5.77 -10.79 -5.20
N ILE A 115 -6.20 -9.64 -5.73
CA ILE A 115 -7.57 -9.14 -5.59
C ILE A 115 -8.30 -9.51 -6.87
N LEU A 116 -9.29 -10.39 -6.79
CA LEU A 116 -10.02 -10.89 -7.96
C LEU A 116 -10.93 -9.80 -8.55
N LEU A 117 -11.10 -9.87 -9.86
CA LEU A 117 -11.85 -8.90 -10.63
C LEU A 117 -13.07 -9.54 -11.30
N ASP A 118 -14.16 -8.78 -11.32
CA ASP A 118 -15.30 -9.01 -12.20
C ASP A 118 -15.33 -7.88 -13.25
N GLY A 119 -14.77 -8.16 -14.43
CA GLY A 119 -14.61 -7.17 -15.50
C GLY A 119 -13.70 -5.99 -15.13
N HIS A 120 -14.30 -4.83 -14.84
CA HIS A 120 -13.61 -3.57 -14.54
C HIS A 120 -13.67 -3.16 -13.06
N VAL A 121 -14.22 -4.03 -12.21
CA VAL A 121 -14.34 -3.79 -10.77
C VAL A 121 -13.81 -4.98 -9.97
N THR A 122 -13.59 -4.79 -8.69
CA THR A 122 -13.20 -5.86 -7.76
C THR A 122 -14.39 -6.78 -7.44
N GLU A 123 -14.13 -8.08 -7.37
CA GLU A 123 -15.13 -9.08 -6.98
C GLU A 123 -15.30 -9.15 -5.44
N GLY A 124 -14.29 -8.67 -4.69
CA GLY A 124 -14.23 -8.72 -3.23
C GLY A 124 -13.57 -9.99 -2.67
N SER A 125 -13.26 -10.96 -3.53
CA SER A 125 -12.44 -12.13 -3.20
C SER A 125 -10.96 -11.76 -3.23
N VAL A 126 -10.21 -12.20 -2.22
CA VAL A 126 -8.78 -11.91 -2.06
C VAL A 126 -8.03 -13.21 -1.76
N LEU A 127 -6.95 -13.47 -2.50
CA LEU A 127 -6.02 -14.57 -2.23
C LEU A 127 -4.73 -14.00 -1.66
N VAL A 128 -4.24 -14.58 -0.58
CA VAL A 128 -3.00 -14.14 0.08
C VAL A 128 -1.98 -15.27 0.11
N SER A 129 -0.81 -14.98 -0.44
CA SER A 129 0.36 -15.83 -0.52
C SER A 129 1.49 -15.14 0.24
N HIS A 130 2.17 -15.84 1.13
CA HIS A 130 3.24 -15.23 1.92
C HIS A 130 4.30 -16.24 2.32
N PHE A 131 5.54 -15.75 2.39
CA PHE A 131 6.67 -16.53 2.86
C PHE A 131 7.70 -15.61 3.53
N VAL A 132 8.56 -16.21 4.34
CA VAL A 132 9.71 -15.53 4.94
C VAL A 132 10.96 -16.00 4.20
N ASP A 133 11.80 -15.05 3.82
CA ASP A 133 13.05 -15.27 3.09
C ASP A 133 14.22 -14.71 3.92
N GLY A 134 15.33 -15.46 3.99
CA GLY A 134 16.50 -15.17 4.81
C GLY A 134 17.57 -16.26 4.73
N PRO A 135 18.84 -15.96 5.07
CA PRO A 135 19.97 -16.89 5.00
C PRO A 135 19.93 -17.99 6.07
#